data_AF-A0A520HTR8-F1
#
_entry.id   AF-A0A520HTR8-F1
#
_cell.length_a   1.000
_cell.length_b   1.000
_cell.length_c   1.000
_cell.angle_alpha   90.00
_cell.angle_beta   90.00
_cell.angle_gamma   90.00
#
_symmetry.space_group_name_H-M   'P 1'
#
loop_
_entity.id
_entity.type
_entity.pdbx_description
1 polymer ?
#
loop_
_entity_poly.entity_id
_entity_poly.type
_entity_poly.pdbx_seq_one_letter_code
_entity_poly.pdbx_strand_id
1 'polypeptide(L)'
;MSKIDLFRKEWLDVVFDKKNKAYGAYQLRQQNSSTTTRALLFASAVFILLFLTPKIISLIKGAMPEEEVVKQVEVAIQQPPPVDPKTPPPPP
;
A
#
# COMPACT_ATOMS: atom_id res chain seq x y z
N MET A 1 46.92 20.81 6.31
CA MET A 1 46.46 20.28 7.62
C MET A 1 45.48 19.16 7.35
N SER A 2 45.72 17.96 7.88
CA SER A 2 44.84 16.80 7.69
C SER A 2 43.56 16.97 8.51
N LYS A 3 42.40 16.87 7.86
CA LYS A 3 41.09 16.92 8.52
C LYS A 3 40.84 15.60 9.24
N ILE A 4 40.87 15.63 10.56
CA ILE A 4 40.49 14.50 11.39
C ILE A 4 38.97 14.34 11.29
N ASP A 5 38.52 13.19 10.79
CA ASP A 5 37.11 12.83 10.69
C ASP A 5 36.76 11.85 11.81
N LEU A 6 36.05 12.37 12.81
CA LEU A 6 35.67 11.65 14.02
C LEU A 6 34.59 10.58 13.78
N PHE A 7 33.95 10.59 12.61
CA PHE A 7 32.89 9.65 12.28
C PHE A 7 33.42 8.39 11.57
N ARG A 8 34.71 8.36 11.22
CA ARG A 8 35.32 7.17 10.65
C ARG A 8 35.45 6.06 11.69
N LYS A 9 35.19 4.83 11.26
CA LYS A 9 35.37 3.62 12.10
C LYS A 9 36.77 3.53 12.70
N GLU A 10 37.78 4.03 12.01
CA GLU A 10 39.17 4.08 12.47
C GLU A 10 39.32 4.85 13.79
N TRP A 11 38.64 6.00 13.90
CA TRP A 11 38.65 6.81 15.12
C TRP A 11 37.89 6.13 16.27
N LEU A 12 36.75 5.51 15.95
CA LEU A 12 36.00 4.70 16.91
C LEU A 12 36.88 3.56 17.46
N ASP A 13 37.62 2.89 16.59
CA ASP A 13 38.48 1.77 16.95
C ASP A 13 39.64 2.18 17.86
N VAL A 14 40.20 3.37 17.64
CA VAL A 14 41.27 3.94 18.47
C VAL A 14 40.74 4.37 19.84
N VAL A 15 39.59 5.06 19.90
CA VAL A 15 39.00 5.52 21.16
C VAL A 15 38.57 4.35 22.06
N PHE A 16 38.16 3.24 21.45
CA PHE A 16 37.70 2.05 22.16
C PHE A 16 38.75 0.95 22.26
N ASP A 17 40.03 1.21 22.04
CA ASP A 17 41.06 0.17 21.99
C ASP A 17 41.15 -0.69 23.29
N LYS A 18 41.69 -1.91 23.14
CA LYS A 18 41.87 -2.92 24.19
C LYS A 18 40.54 -3.38 24.82
N LYS A 19 40.35 -3.15 26.12
CA LYS A 19 39.17 -3.64 26.87
C LYS A 19 37.92 -2.81 26.62
N ASN A 20 38.06 -1.62 26.03
CA ASN A 20 36.92 -0.74 25.76
C ASN A 20 36.10 -1.22 24.54
N LYS A 21 36.65 -2.07 23.65
CA LYS A 21 35.90 -2.69 22.52
C LYS A 21 34.91 -3.75 22.99
N ALA A 22 35.18 -4.41 24.12
CA ALA A 22 34.27 -5.38 24.73
C ALA A 22 33.05 -4.70 25.38
N TYR A 23 33.08 -3.38 25.51
CA TYR A 23 31.96 -2.61 26.03
C TYR A 23 30.85 -2.51 24.98
N GLY A 24 29.60 -2.77 25.37
CA GLY A 24 28.46 -2.79 24.45
C GLY A 24 28.26 -1.49 23.66
N ALA A 25 28.75 -0.36 24.19
CA ALA A 25 28.71 0.94 23.52
C ALA A 25 29.53 0.98 22.21
N TYR A 26 30.57 0.15 22.06
CA TYR A 26 31.34 0.05 20.81
C TYR A 26 30.50 -0.59 19.70
N GLN A 27 29.84 -1.71 20.00
CA GLN A 27 28.92 -2.36 19.05
C GLN A 27 27.79 -1.42 18.62
N LEU A 28 27.18 -0.71 19.58
CA LEU A 28 26.07 0.19 19.31
C LEU A 28 26.48 1.34 18.36
N ARG A 29 27.65 1.96 18.59
CA ARG A 29 28.16 3.02 17.70
C ARG A 29 28.59 2.47 16.33
N GLN A 30 29.15 1.27 16.28
CA GLN A 30 29.52 0.63 15.03
C GLN A 30 28.30 0.33 14.15
N GLN A 31 27.18 -0.07 14.76
CA GLN A 31 25.94 -0.41 14.06
C GLN A 31 25.02 0.79 13.79
N ASN A 32 25.15 1.89 14.54
CA ASN A 32 24.23 3.04 14.48
C ASN A 32 24.02 3.58 13.06
N SER A 33 25.09 3.74 12.29
CA SER A 33 25.01 4.22 10.90
C SER A 33 24.18 3.28 10.01
N SER A 34 24.40 1.97 10.11
CA SER A 34 23.64 0.98 9.35
C SER A 34 22.17 0.94 9.79
N THR A 35 21.91 0.96 11.09
CA THR A 35 20.56 0.98 11.65
C THR A 35 19.79 2.22 11.19
N THR A 36 20.41 3.39 11.22
CA THR A 36 19.79 4.65 10.78
C THR A 36 19.45 4.60 9.28
N THR A 37 20.38 4.14 8.44
CA THR A 37 20.13 4.02 6.99
C THR A 37 19.00 3.03 6.71
N ARG A 38 18.99 1.87 7.38
CA ARG A 38 17.91 0.88 7.23
C ARG A 38 16.57 1.44 7.69
N ALA A 39 16.53 2.10 8.84
CA ALA A 39 15.33 2.74 9.36
C ALA A 39 14.78 3.78 8.38
N LEU A 40 15.65 4.62 7.80
CA LEU A 40 15.28 5.60 6.79
C LEU A 40 14.67 4.93 5.56
N LEU A 41 15.28 3.86 5.04
CA LEU A 41 14.77 3.13 3.88
C LEU A 41 13.39 2.53 4.15
N PHE A 42 13.22 1.85 5.28
CA PHE A 42 11.92 1.25 5.64
C PHE A 42 10.84 2.31 5.87
N ALA A 43 11.16 3.37 6.61
CA ALA A 43 10.22 4.46 6.87
C ALA A 43 9.81 5.15 5.57
N SER A 44 10.78 5.43 4.69
CA SER A 44 10.51 6.04 3.38
C SER A 44 9.66 5.14 2.50
N ALA A 45 9.96 3.84 2.44
CA ALA A 45 9.18 2.90 1.64
C ALA A 45 7.72 2.81 2.13
N VAL A 46 7.50 2.69 3.43
CA VAL A 46 6.15 2.67 4.01
C VAL A 46 5.41 3.99 3.74
N PHE A 47 6.07 5.12 3.94
CA PHE A 47 5.49 6.43 3.70
C PHE A 47 5.06 6.62 2.23
N ILE A 48 5.94 6.25 1.29
CA ILE A 48 5.65 6.30 -0.15
C ILE A 48 4.46 5.40 -0.50
N LEU A 49 4.42 4.16 0.01
CA LEU A 49 3.31 3.24 -0.23
C LEU A 49 1.98 3.78 0.31
N LEU A 50 1.98 4.36 1.52
CA LEU A 50 0.78 4.98 2.09
C LEU A 50 0.28 6.14 1.21
N PHE A 51 1.19 7.00 0.75
CA PHE A 51 0.84 8.12 -0.11
C PHE A 51 0.34 7.67 -1.50
N LEU A 52 0.94 6.63 -2.06
CA LEU A 52 0.58 6.07 -3.37
C LEU A 52 -0.64 5.12 -3.31
N THR A 53 -1.12 4.74 -2.13
CA THR A 53 -2.24 3.81 -1.95
C THR A 53 -3.46 4.14 -2.82
N PRO A 54 -4.02 5.36 -2.83
CA PRO A 54 -5.19 5.66 -3.67
C PRO A 54 -4.89 5.51 -5.18
N LYS A 55 -3.68 5.86 -5.62
CA LYS A 55 -3.25 5.68 -7.01
C LYS A 55 -3.15 4.20 -7.38
N ILE A 56 -2.54 3.39 -6.52
CA ILE A 56 -2.42 1.94 -6.72
C ILE A 56 -3.82 1.31 -6.81
N ILE A 57 -4.75 1.66 -5.91
CA ILE A 57 -6.13 1.17 -5.94
C ILE A 57 -6.83 1.58 -7.25
N SER A 58 -6.65 2.82 -7.71
CA SER A 58 -7.26 3.29 -8.96
C SER A 58 -6.75 2.53 -10.19
N LEU A 59 -5.46 2.19 -10.23
CA LEU A 59 -4.87 1.40 -11.31
C LEU A 59 -5.41 -0.03 -11.33
N ILE A 60 -5.57 -0.65 -10.16
CA ILE A 60 -6.11 -2.01 -10.05
C ILE A 60 -7.60 -2.03 -10.44
N LYS A 61 -8.40 -1.08 -9.95
CA LYS A 61 -9.84 -1.00 -10.28
C LYS A 61 -10.07 -0.70 -11.76
N GLY A 62 -9.28 0.17 -12.38
CA GLY A 62 -9.38 0.46 -13.82
C GLY A 62 -8.95 -0.70 -14.71
N ALA A 63 -8.28 -1.73 -14.16
CA ALA A 63 -7.92 -2.95 -14.86
C ALA A 63 -8.93 -4.09 -14.66
N MET A 64 -9.90 -3.94 -13.75
CA MET A 64 -10.99 -4.89 -13.58
C MET A 64 -12.14 -4.52 -14.53
N PRO A 65 -12.76 -5.51 -15.20
CA PRO A 65 -13.97 -5.25 -15.97
C PRO A 65 -15.02 -4.68 -15.01
N GLU A 66 -15.58 -3.53 -15.39
CA GLU A 66 -16.63 -2.86 -14.64
C GLU A 66 -17.78 -3.85 -14.49
N GLU A 67 -18.05 -4.30 -13.25
CA GLU A 67 -19.25 -5.08 -12.97
C GLU A 67 -20.41 -4.17 -13.41
N GLU A 68 -21.05 -4.53 -14.53
CA GLU A 68 -22.29 -3.92 -14.95
C GLU A 68 -23.25 -4.11 -13.77
N VAL A 69 -23.40 -3.05 -12.98
CA VAL A 69 -24.52 -2.92 -12.05
C VAL A 69 -25.73 -2.96 -12.97
N VAL A 70 -26.30 -4.16 -13.12
CA VAL A 70 -27.54 -4.40 -13.84
C VAL A 70 -28.55 -3.48 -13.16
N LYS A 71 -28.73 -2.29 -13.73
CA LYS A 71 -29.83 -1.40 -13.38
C LYS A 71 -31.04 -2.28 -13.59
N GLN A 72 -31.65 -2.71 -12.49
CA GLN A 72 -32.95 -3.33 -12.52
C GLN A 72 -33.86 -2.27 -13.14
N VAL A 73 -34.07 -2.38 -14.45
CA VAL A 73 -35.10 -1.62 -15.13
C VAL A 73 -36.37 -2.13 -14.48
N GLU A 74 -36.97 -1.31 -13.62
CA GLU A 74 -38.35 -1.52 -13.19
C GLU A 74 -39.17 -1.56 -14.49
N VAL A 75 -39.50 -2.78 -14.92
CA VAL A 75 -40.43 -3.00 -16.01
C VAL A 75 -41.76 -2.48 -15.47
N ALA A 76 -42.10 -1.25 -15.83
CA ALA A 76 -43.44 -0.74 -15.64
C ALA A 76 -44.38 -1.68 -16.41
N ILE A 77 -45.08 -2.53 -15.67
CA ILE A 77 -46.07 -3.45 -16.20
C ILE A 77 -47.16 -2.57 -16.81
N GLN A 78 -47.15 -2.41 -18.13
CA GLN A 78 -48.28 -1.80 -18.83
C GLN A 78 -49.48 -2.73 -18.59
N GLN A 79 -50.59 -2.14 -18.13
CA GLN A 79 -51.81 -2.88 -17.87
C GLN A 79 -52.27 -3.54 -19.18
N PRO A 80 -52.68 -4.83 -19.16
CA PRO A 80 -53.14 -5.48 -20.37
C PRO A 80 -54.33 -4.69 -20.95
N PRO A 81 -54.42 -4.56 -22.29
CA PRO A 81 -55.54 -3.90 -22.93
C PRO A 81 -56.86 -4.57 -22.49
N PRO A 82 -57.96 -3.80 -22.32
CA PRO A 82 -59.24 -4.35 -21.91
C PRO A 82 -59.64 -5.54 -22.79
N VAL A 83 -59.99 -6.66 -22.15
CA VAL A 83 -60.45 -7.86 -22.84
C VAL A 83 -61.80 -7.54 -23.49
N ASP A 84 -61.82 -7.45 -24.82
CA ASP A 84 -63.07 -7.27 -25.56
C ASP A 84 -63.97 -8.51 -25.35
N PRO A 85 -65.18 -8.36 -24.80
CA PRO A 85 -66.04 -9.46 -24.36
C PRO A 85 -66.68 -10.29 -25.51
N LYS A 86 -66.14 -10.23 -26.72
CA LYS A 86 -66.74 -10.85 -27.92
C LYS A 86 -65.96 -12.00 -28.55
N THR A 87 -64.84 -12.43 -28.00
CA THR A 87 -64.18 -13.64 -28.50
C THR A 87 -64.69 -14.88 -27.75
N PRO A 88 -65.40 -15.81 -28.42
CA PRO A 88 -65.86 -17.04 -27.77
C PRO A 88 -64.67 -17.90 -27.31
N PRO A 89 -64.82 -18.65 -26.20
CA PRO A 89 -63.72 -19.38 -25.57
C PRO A 89 -63.15 -20.48 -26.47
N PRO A 90 -61.83 -20.77 -26.37
CA PRO A 90 -61.19 -21.80 -27.17
C PRO A 90 -61.70 -23.21 -26.80
N PRO A 91 -61.88 -24.11 -27.78
CA PRO A 91 -62.44 -25.45 -27.58
C PRO A 91 -61.49 -26.39 -26.79
N PRO A 92 -62.06 -27.41 -26.09
CA PRO A 92 -61.33 -28.35 -25.22
C PRO A 92 -60.48 -29.37 -25.97
#